data_AF-A0A9D9PPK5-F1
#
_entry.id   AF-A0A9D9PPK5-F1
#
_cell.length_a   1.000
_cell.length_b   1.000
_cell.length_c   1.000
_cell.angle_alpha   90.00
_cell.angle_beta   90.00
_cell.angle_gamma   90.00
#
_symmetry.space_group_name_H-M   'P 1'
#
loop_
_entity.id
_entity.type
_entity.pdbx_description
1 polymer ?
#
loop_
_entity_poly.entity_id
_entity_poly.type
_entity_poly.pdbx_seq_one_letter_code
_entity_poly.pdbx_strand_id
1 'polypeptide(L)'
;MNTFGDYISRLRNYSKMTQEQLAEKMEVSKTTIQNWESGRTKVKPTHLKRLAYLFNVPETSLISELNRENDSMREDNFPYFLFEEDDELISIIHSLHLNLNQQELFGLICLYYPDILKDYADWETVFDESLTKIPYDFICKVGSIQYMNLADGLRNLLKYVQPEFLLKVLKLYPEELFDVTRFSKDLVIEFLDSGHVPHTDYDIDNEFGFDFDIDMKKASIVLPILEKGCIHLADGERSGAPLSNDVPQEIIDASWYPHGQECLALHVLNGLSSITTVRYDKSCTPIRWYLEINDLGCRLLRWFREKE
;
A
#
# COMPACT_ATOMS: atom_id res chain seq x y z
N MET A 1 8.38 20.73 -17.38
CA MET A 1 8.67 19.72 -16.32
C MET A 1 10.16 19.53 -16.29
N ASN A 2 10.80 19.63 -15.12
CA ASN A 2 12.21 19.25 -14.95
C ASN A 2 12.24 17.75 -14.67
N THR A 3 12.79 16.97 -15.60
CA THR A 3 13.02 15.52 -15.46
C THR A 3 14.32 15.25 -14.71
N PHE A 4 14.54 14.02 -14.25
CA PHE A 4 15.84 13.60 -13.71
C PHE A 4 16.95 13.77 -14.77
N GLY A 5 16.60 13.56 -16.05
CA GLY A 5 17.47 13.85 -17.20
C GLY A 5 17.93 15.31 -17.26
N ASP A 6 17.02 16.26 -17.01
CA ASP A 6 17.35 17.70 -16.93
C ASP A 6 18.27 18.02 -15.76
N TYR A 7 18.15 17.28 -14.66
CA TYR A 7 19.05 17.41 -13.50
C TYR A 7 20.46 16.91 -13.82
N ILE A 8 20.60 15.74 -14.45
CA ILE A 8 21.90 15.22 -14.92
C ILE A 8 22.54 16.18 -15.92
N SER A 9 21.77 16.67 -16.90
CA SER A 9 22.26 17.62 -17.90
C SER A 9 22.80 18.90 -17.25
N ARG A 10 22.09 19.44 -16.24
CA ARG A 10 22.54 20.59 -15.45
C ARG A 10 23.86 20.28 -14.73
N LEU A 11 23.96 19.16 -14.01
CA LEU A 11 25.18 18.77 -13.30
C LEU A 11 26.37 18.59 -14.25
N ARG A 12 26.16 17.92 -15.40
CA ARG A 12 27.18 17.76 -16.44
C ARG A 12 27.70 19.12 -16.93
N ASN A 13 26.78 20.05 -17.22
CA ASN A 13 27.13 21.39 -17.68
C ASN A 13 27.88 22.19 -16.58
N TYR A 14 27.48 22.09 -15.32
CA TYR A 14 28.19 22.70 -14.19
C TYR A 14 29.61 22.15 -14.02
N SER A 15 29.79 20.85 -14.23
CA SER A 15 31.10 20.19 -14.24
C SER A 15 31.89 20.41 -15.55
N LYS A 16 31.39 21.23 -16.48
CA LYS A 16 32.01 21.58 -17.77
C LYS A 16 32.37 20.38 -18.64
N MET A 17 31.58 19.31 -18.58
CA MET A 17 31.78 18.11 -19.39
C MET A 17 30.87 18.10 -20.62
N THR A 18 31.36 17.60 -21.75
CA THR A 18 30.51 17.20 -22.90
C THR A 18 29.83 15.86 -22.64
N GLN A 19 28.80 15.52 -23.41
CA GLN A 19 28.14 14.22 -23.32
C GLN A 19 29.13 13.07 -23.58
N GLU A 20 30.04 13.22 -24.55
CA GLU A 20 31.14 12.28 -24.80
C GLU A 20 32.08 12.12 -23.60
N GLN A 21 32.49 13.21 -22.95
CA GLN A 21 33.39 13.14 -21.80
C GLN A 21 32.74 12.48 -20.59
N LEU A 22 31.45 12.74 -20.36
CA LEU A 22 30.70 12.06 -19.32
C LEU A 22 30.55 10.56 -19.65
N ALA A 23 30.28 10.22 -20.91
CA ALA A 23 30.14 8.84 -21.35
C ALA A 23 31.43 8.04 -21.15
N GLU A 24 32.58 8.61 -21.52
CA GLU A 24 33.90 8.00 -21.30
C GLU A 24 34.16 7.77 -19.80
N LYS A 25 33.89 8.77 -18.95
CA LYS A 25 34.06 8.68 -17.49
C LYS A 25 33.10 7.70 -16.82
N MET A 26 31.92 7.49 -17.42
CA MET A 26 30.89 6.55 -16.95
C MET A 26 31.05 5.15 -17.53
N GLU A 27 31.99 4.94 -18.48
CA GLU A 27 32.16 3.70 -19.23
C GLU A 27 30.88 3.25 -19.96
N VAL A 28 30.16 4.22 -20.53
CA VAL A 28 28.95 3.98 -21.34
C VAL A 28 29.06 4.64 -22.71
N SER A 29 28.13 4.35 -23.61
CA SER A 29 28.09 5.04 -24.90
C SER A 29 27.61 6.48 -24.76
N LYS A 30 28.04 7.37 -25.66
CA LYS A 30 27.48 8.74 -25.76
C LYS A 30 25.95 8.71 -25.88
N THR A 31 25.42 7.77 -26.66
CA THR A 31 23.99 7.57 -26.85
C THR A 31 23.28 7.25 -25.54
N THR A 32 23.92 6.50 -24.64
CA THR A 32 23.39 6.22 -23.29
C THR A 32 23.21 7.51 -22.50
N ILE A 33 24.23 8.38 -22.47
CA ILE A 33 24.13 9.69 -21.80
C ILE A 33 23.04 10.56 -22.43
N GLN A 34 22.95 10.60 -23.77
CA GLN A 34 21.87 11.31 -24.46
C GLN A 34 20.48 10.80 -24.07
N ASN A 35 20.30 9.49 -23.98
CA ASN A 35 19.03 8.90 -23.60
C ASN A 35 18.68 9.15 -22.12
N TRP A 36 19.67 9.21 -21.24
CA TRP A 36 19.48 9.63 -19.84
C TRP A 36 19.06 11.09 -19.75
N GLU A 37 19.79 12.01 -20.39
CA GLU A 37 19.50 13.45 -20.34
C GLU A 37 18.18 13.83 -21.02
N SER A 38 17.69 13.02 -21.96
CA SER A 38 16.40 13.21 -22.63
C SER A 38 15.23 12.43 -22.01
N GLY A 39 15.47 11.68 -20.92
CA GLY A 39 14.45 10.87 -20.26
C GLY A 39 14.00 9.63 -21.04
N ARG A 40 14.62 9.30 -22.18
CA ARG A 40 14.27 8.11 -23.00
C ARG A 40 14.60 6.79 -22.32
N THR A 41 15.60 6.78 -21.44
CA THR A 41 15.98 5.60 -20.65
C THR A 41 16.33 6.01 -19.24
N LYS A 42 15.89 5.24 -18.24
CA LYS A 42 16.22 5.50 -16.83
C LYS A 42 17.67 5.17 -16.52
N VAL A 43 18.25 5.93 -15.60
CA VAL A 43 19.57 5.64 -15.02
C VAL A 43 19.41 4.53 -14.00
N LYS A 44 20.21 3.46 -14.14
CA LYS A 44 20.19 2.37 -13.16
C LYS A 44 20.82 2.82 -11.83
N PRO A 45 20.35 2.32 -10.68
CA PRO A 45 20.95 2.63 -9.38
C PRO A 45 22.47 2.41 -9.32
N THR A 46 22.97 1.39 -10.04
CA THR A 46 24.40 1.07 -10.17
C THR A 46 25.25 2.23 -10.73
N HIS A 47 24.64 3.15 -11.48
CA HIS A 47 25.31 4.32 -12.05
C HIS A 47 25.23 5.57 -11.16
N LEU A 48 24.29 5.62 -10.19
CA LEU A 48 24.07 6.80 -9.35
C LEU A 48 25.28 7.14 -8.50
N LYS A 49 25.89 6.14 -7.85
CA LYS A 49 27.11 6.34 -7.05
C LYS A 49 28.27 6.92 -7.85
N ARG A 50 28.45 6.48 -9.11
CA ARG A 50 29.50 6.98 -10.00
C ARG A 50 29.18 8.40 -10.49
N LEU A 51 27.92 8.70 -10.79
CA LEU A 51 27.48 10.06 -11.14
C LEU A 51 27.67 11.03 -9.95
N ALA A 52 27.32 10.61 -8.73
CA ALA A 52 27.50 11.39 -7.51
C ALA A 52 28.98 11.81 -7.35
N TYR A 53 29.87 10.82 -7.51
CA TYR A 53 31.31 11.05 -7.49
C TYR A 53 31.80 12.00 -8.59
N LEU A 54 31.38 11.78 -9.84
CA LEU A 54 31.83 12.59 -10.99
C LEU A 54 31.34 14.04 -10.94
N PHE A 55 30.13 14.27 -10.43
CA PHE A 55 29.56 15.61 -10.30
C PHE A 55 29.88 16.29 -8.97
N ASN A 56 30.53 15.56 -8.04
CA ASN A 56 30.83 16.02 -6.69
C ASN A 56 29.57 16.51 -5.95
N VAL A 57 28.50 15.72 -6.03
CA VAL A 57 27.24 15.94 -5.31
C VAL A 57 26.95 14.77 -4.38
N PRO A 58 26.20 14.97 -3.28
CA PRO A 58 25.75 13.86 -2.45
C PRO A 58 24.92 12.87 -3.27
N GLU A 59 25.14 11.58 -3.06
CA GLU A 59 24.35 10.52 -3.70
C GLU A 59 22.86 10.68 -3.37
N THR A 60 22.54 11.12 -2.15
CA THR A 60 21.19 11.44 -1.70
C THR A 60 20.49 12.52 -2.54
N SER A 61 21.24 13.44 -3.15
CA SER A 61 20.65 14.46 -4.03
C SER A 61 20.20 13.87 -5.37
N LEU A 62 21.00 12.98 -5.97
CA LEU A 62 20.61 12.26 -7.19
C LEU A 62 19.45 11.31 -6.93
N ILE A 63 19.51 10.58 -5.82
CA ILE A 63 18.43 9.72 -5.35
C ILE A 63 17.14 10.51 -5.19
N SER A 64 17.16 11.64 -4.47
CA SER A 64 15.97 12.45 -4.24
C SER A 64 15.32 12.95 -5.55
N GLU A 65 16.13 13.34 -6.54
CA GLU A 65 15.59 13.79 -7.82
C GLU A 65 15.05 12.64 -8.68
N LEU A 66 15.70 11.46 -8.62
CA LEU A 66 15.21 10.24 -9.26
C LEU A 66 13.89 9.79 -8.65
N ASN A 67 13.77 9.86 -7.32
CA ASN A 67 12.56 9.48 -6.60
C ASN A 67 11.42 10.45 -6.91
N ARG A 68 11.69 11.75 -7.05
CA ARG A 68 10.70 12.74 -7.49
C ARG A 68 10.19 12.47 -8.91
N GLU A 69 11.07 12.05 -9.82
CA GLU A 69 10.65 11.66 -11.18
C GLU A 69 9.84 10.36 -11.17
N ASN A 70 10.29 9.33 -10.44
CA ASN A 70 9.57 8.07 -10.31
C ASN A 70 8.19 8.25 -9.67
N ASP A 71 8.12 9.05 -8.62
CA ASP A 71 6.87 9.39 -7.95
C ASP A 71 5.92 10.11 -8.91
N SER A 72 6.40 11.04 -9.74
CA SER A 72 5.57 11.72 -10.74
C SER A 72 4.96 10.81 -11.83
N MET A 73 5.39 9.54 -11.90
CA MET A 73 4.92 8.56 -12.89
C MET A 73 4.12 7.40 -12.31
N ARG A 74 3.98 7.30 -10.97
CA ARG A 74 3.15 6.26 -10.35
C ARG A 74 1.68 6.64 -10.50
N GLU A 75 0.93 5.81 -11.20
CA GLU A 75 -0.52 5.96 -11.33
C GLU A 75 -1.20 5.61 -10.00
N ASP A 76 -2.35 6.23 -9.78
CA ASP A 76 -3.19 5.92 -8.63
C ASP A 76 -3.91 4.60 -8.90
N ASN A 77 -3.64 3.61 -8.05
CA ASN A 77 -4.15 2.24 -8.18
C ASN A 77 -5.21 1.92 -7.13
N PHE A 78 -5.56 2.85 -6.25
CA PHE A 78 -6.46 2.56 -5.14
C PHE A 78 -7.90 2.33 -5.65
N PRO A 79 -8.60 1.25 -5.21
CA PRO A 79 -9.93 0.91 -5.71
C PRO A 79 -11.02 1.76 -5.04
N TYR A 80 -11.01 3.08 -5.27
CA TYR A 80 -11.99 4.02 -4.70
C TYR A 80 -13.44 3.63 -4.98
N PHE A 81 -13.68 2.89 -6.06
CA PHE A 81 -15.02 2.41 -6.40
C PHE A 81 -15.66 1.51 -5.34
N LEU A 82 -14.87 0.93 -4.43
CA LEU A 82 -15.36 0.16 -3.29
C LEU A 82 -15.95 1.04 -2.18
N PHE A 83 -15.62 2.33 -2.16
CA PHE A 83 -15.90 3.25 -1.05
C PHE A 83 -16.50 4.58 -1.54
N GLU A 84 -17.17 4.60 -2.70
CA GLU A 84 -17.66 5.83 -3.35
C GLU A 84 -18.65 6.65 -2.51
N GLU A 85 -19.22 6.05 -1.47
CA GLU A 85 -20.19 6.70 -0.56
C GLU A 85 -19.53 7.29 0.70
N ASP A 86 -18.22 7.09 0.90
CA ASP A 86 -17.48 7.50 2.11
C ASP A 86 -16.40 8.54 1.79
N ASP A 87 -16.82 9.80 1.66
CA ASP A 87 -15.93 10.94 1.37
C ASP A 87 -14.84 11.14 2.44
N GLU A 88 -15.15 10.81 3.70
CA GLU A 88 -14.22 10.96 4.82
C GLU A 88 -13.09 9.93 4.71
N LEU A 89 -13.44 8.65 4.50
CA LEU A 89 -12.48 7.59 4.24
C LEU A 89 -11.58 7.94 3.05
N ILE A 90 -12.16 8.38 1.93
CA ILE A 90 -11.40 8.75 0.72
C ILE A 90 -10.41 9.88 1.03
N SER A 91 -10.85 10.91 1.79
CA SER A 91 -9.98 12.00 2.21
C SER A 91 -8.84 11.52 3.11
N ILE A 92 -9.11 10.58 4.03
CA ILE A 92 -8.08 9.96 4.87
C ILE A 92 -7.08 9.21 3.98
N ILE A 93 -7.54 8.35 3.07
CA ILE A 93 -6.68 7.58 2.15
C ILE A 93 -5.73 8.51 1.36
N HIS A 94 -6.22 9.63 0.82
CA HIS A 94 -5.38 10.61 0.12
C HIS A 94 -4.32 11.28 1.01
N SER A 95 -4.54 11.31 2.33
CA SER A 95 -3.58 11.83 3.29
C SER A 95 -2.52 10.81 3.73
N LEU A 96 -2.70 9.52 3.39
CA LEU A 96 -1.81 8.43 3.82
C LEU A 96 -0.53 8.35 2.98
N HIS A 97 0.27 9.41 3.04
CA HIS A 97 1.57 9.50 2.41
C HIS A 97 2.63 10.08 3.36
N LEU A 98 3.89 9.70 3.15
CA LEU A 98 5.02 10.26 3.86
C LEU A 98 5.97 10.99 2.89
N ASN A 99 6.62 12.03 3.38
CA ASN A 99 7.81 12.56 2.73
C ASN A 99 9.08 11.85 3.23
N LEU A 100 10.20 12.03 2.52
CA LEU A 100 11.49 11.38 2.86
C LEU A 100 11.96 11.64 4.30
N ASN A 101 11.71 12.83 4.85
CA ASN A 101 12.12 13.12 6.23
C ASN A 101 11.23 12.43 7.26
N GLN A 102 9.95 12.22 6.97
CA GLN A 102 9.06 11.43 7.84
C GLN A 102 9.39 9.95 7.77
N GLN A 103 9.74 9.43 6.59
CA GLN A 103 10.24 8.05 6.42
C GLN A 103 11.53 7.83 7.22
N GLU A 104 12.47 8.76 7.13
CA GLU A 104 13.71 8.70 7.92
C GLU A 104 13.41 8.77 9.42
N LEU A 105 12.52 9.68 9.85
CA LEU A 105 12.10 9.77 11.25
C LEU A 105 11.51 8.45 11.73
N PHE A 106 10.61 7.83 10.97
CA PHE A 106 10.04 6.53 11.31
C PHE A 106 11.10 5.43 11.37
N GLY A 107 12.05 5.43 10.44
CA GLY A 107 13.20 4.50 10.46
C GLY A 107 14.06 4.64 11.71
N LEU A 108 14.33 5.88 12.14
CA LEU A 108 15.03 6.17 13.39
C LEU A 108 14.22 5.68 14.60
N ILE A 109 12.91 5.95 14.65
CA ILE A 109 12.03 5.46 15.72
C ILE A 109 12.12 3.93 15.80
N CYS A 110 12.00 3.21 14.68
CA CYS A 110 12.11 1.75 14.68
C CYS A 110 13.47 1.24 15.18
N LEU A 111 14.56 1.96 14.87
CA LEU A 111 15.91 1.58 15.27
C LEU A 111 16.16 1.79 16.77
N TYR A 112 15.69 2.92 17.32
CA TYR A 112 15.95 3.32 18.71
C TYR A 112 14.86 2.87 19.68
N TYR A 113 13.65 2.61 19.17
CA TYR A 113 12.47 2.26 19.95
C TYR A 113 11.60 1.21 19.21
N PRO A 114 12.09 -0.04 19.10
CA PRO A 114 11.40 -1.09 18.35
C PRO A 114 10.04 -1.50 18.95
N ASP A 115 9.73 -1.04 20.18
CA ASP A 115 8.44 -1.27 20.81
C ASP A 115 7.28 -0.59 20.07
N ILE A 116 7.54 0.40 19.20
CA ILE A 116 6.55 0.96 18.27
C ILE A 116 5.95 -0.10 17.32
N LEU A 117 6.66 -1.22 17.12
CA LEU A 117 6.21 -2.33 16.27
C LEU A 117 5.37 -3.35 17.04
N LYS A 118 5.23 -3.18 18.36
CA LYS A 118 4.46 -4.08 19.22
C LYS A 118 3.08 -3.48 19.48
N ASP A 119 2.20 -4.33 20.03
CA ASP A 119 0.85 -4.06 20.55
C ASP A 119 0.35 -2.60 20.46
N TYR A 120 -0.70 -2.37 19.67
CA TYR A 120 -1.19 -1.05 19.31
C TYR A 120 -2.03 -0.36 20.38
N ALA A 121 -2.33 -1.04 21.50
CA ALA A 121 -3.23 -0.52 22.53
C ALA A 121 -2.73 0.77 23.22
N ASP A 122 -1.42 1.06 23.19
CA ASP A 122 -0.83 2.27 23.80
C ASP A 122 0.18 2.96 22.86
N TRP A 123 -0.09 2.90 21.56
CA TRP A 123 0.86 3.33 20.54
C TRP A 123 1.20 4.83 20.63
N GLU A 124 0.27 5.69 21.06
CA GLU A 124 0.52 7.13 21.19
C GLU A 124 1.56 7.44 22.26
N THR A 125 1.44 6.82 23.43
CA THR A 125 2.43 6.95 24.52
C THR A 125 3.79 6.43 24.06
N VAL A 126 3.82 5.26 23.43
CA VAL A 126 5.03 4.65 22.87
C VAL A 126 5.67 5.55 21.81
N PHE A 127 4.85 6.17 20.96
CA PHE A 127 5.31 7.13 19.96
C PHE A 127 5.92 8.37 20.60
N ASP A 128 5.27 8.98 21.58
CA ASP A 128 5.76 10.17 22.28
C ASP A 128 7.09 9.91 23.00
N GLU A 129 7.21 8.76 23.67
CA GLU A 129 8.46 8.35 24.29
C GLU A 129 9.59 8.19 23.27
N SER A 130 9.29 7.65 22.09
CA SER A 130 10.26 7.47 21.02
C SER A 130 10.84 8.79 20.50
N LEU A 131 10.02 9.85 20.45
CA LEU A 131 10.45 11.18 20.01
C LEU A 131 11.52 11.79 20.93
N THR A 132 11.60 11.34 22.18
CA THR A 132 12.65 11.77 23.13
C THR A 132 14.03 11.15 22.84
N LYS A 133 14.07 10.11 21.99
CA LYS A 133 15.28 9.33 21.69
C LYS A 133 15.91 9.69 20.34
N ILE A 134 15.27 10.58 19.57
CA ILE A 134 15.74 10.93 18.23
C ILE A 134 17.11 11.62 18.30
N PRO A 135 18.08 11.19 17.48
CA PRO A 135 19.41 11.80 17.46
C PRO A 135 19.37 13.31 17.21
N TYR A 136 20.14 14.06 18.00
CA TYR A 136 20.23 15.51 17.86
C TYR A 136 20.71 15.93 16.46
N ASP A 137 21.57 15.15 15.82
CA ASP A 137 22.06 15.43 14.46
C ASP A 137 20.93 15.46 13.42
N PHE A 138 19.90 14.60 13.58
CA PHE A 138 18.72 14.64 12.73
C PHE A 138 17.92 15.91 12.96
N ILE A 139 17.65 16.25 14.23
CA ILE A 139 16.92 17.47 14.63
C ILE A 139 17.64 18.72 14.13
N CYS A 140 18.99 18.75 14.22
CA CYS A 140 19.81 19.86 13.74
C CYS A 140 19.73 20.00 12.21
N LYS A 141 19.72 18.88 11.48
CA LYS A 141 19.60 18.86 10.01
C LYS A 141 18.24 19.37 9.52
N VAL A 142 17.14 19.00 10.18
CA VAL A 142 15.78 19.38 9.74
C VAL A 142 15.28 20.69 10.36
N GLY A 143 15.76 21.04 11.56
CA GLY A 143 15.28 22.16 12.36
C GLY A 143 14.16 21.77 13.32
N SER A 144 14.13 22.36 14.53
CA SER A 144 13.22 21.95 15.61
C SER A 144 11.73 22.10 15.29
N ILE A 145 11.33 23.21 14.67
CA ILE A 145 9.93 23.42 14.25
C ILE A 145 9.53 22.41 13.18
N GLN A 146 10.42 22.17 12.22
CA GLN A 146 10.14 21.22 11.15
C GLN A 146 10.10 19.79 11.69
N TYR A 147 10.95 19.45 12.66
CA TYR A 147 10.89 18.17 13.36
C TYR A 147 9.51 17.93 14.00
N MET A 148 8.94 18.92 14.69
CA MET A 148 7.59 18.80 15.25
C MET A 148 6.53 18.54 14.16
N ASN A 149 6.59 19.28 13.04
CA ASN A 149 5.68 19.05 11.90
C ASN A 149 5.85 17.65 11.29
N LEU A 150 7.09 17.13 11.21
CA LEU A 150 7.35 15.78 10.72
C LEU A 150 6.74 14.73 11.65
N ALA A 151 6.91 14.91 12.97
CA ALA A 151 6.34 14.04 13.98
C ALA A 151 4.80 14.04 13.95
N ASP A 152 4.17 15.21 13.82
CA ASP A 152 2.71 15.33 13.72
C ASP A 152 2.16 14.63 12.48
N GLY A 153 2.80 14.82 11.32
CA GLY A 153 2.37 14.14 10.11
C GLY A 153 2.59 12.61 10.17
N LEU A 154 3.67 12.16 10.80
CA LEU A 154 3.89 10.72 11.01
C LEU A 154 2.86 10.14 11.99
N ARG A 155 2.55 10.84 13.09
CA ARG A 155 1.49 10.47 14.02
C ARG A 155 0.15 10.30 13.31
N ASN A 156 -0.21 11.26 12.46
CA ASN A 156 -1.46 11.20 11.70
C ASN A 156 -1.53 9.99 10.77
N LEU A 157 -0.41 9.59 10.15
CA LEU A 157 -0.35 8.39 9.33
C LEU A 157 -0.53 7.11 10.17
N LEU A 158 0.15 7.04 11.31
CA LEU A 158 0.14 5.86 12.18
C LEU A 158 -1.25 5.58 12.77
N LYS A 159 -2.12 6.58 12.92
CA LYS A 159 -3.54 6.36 13.28
C LYS A 159 -4.26 5.35 12.36
N TYR A 160 -3.80 5.20 11.12
CA TYR A 160 -4.48 4.42 10.09
C TYR A 160 -3.62 3.31 9.49
N VAL A 161 -2.29 3.39 9.61
CA VAL A 161 -1.35 2.44 9.00
C VAL A 161 -0.60 1.68 10.08
N GLN A 162 -0.59 0.35 10.01
CA GLN A 162 0.16 -0.49 10.92
C GLN A 162 1.67 -0.22 10.82
N PRO A 163 2.39 0.01 11.93
CA PRO A 163 3.83 0.21 11.91
C PRO A 163 4.62 -0.92 11.25
N GLU A 164 4.19 -2.17 11.46
CA GLU A 164 4.83 -3.35 10.85
C GLU A 164 4.69 -3.33 9.32
N PHE A 165 3.50 -2.99 8.82
CA PHE A 165 3.25 -2.86 7.38
C PHE A 165 4.05 -1.71 6.78
N LEU A 166 4.04 -0.53 7.43
CA LEU A 166 4.85 0.63 7.02
C LEU A 166 6.33 0.27 6.94
N LEU A 167 6.89 -0.37 7.97
CA LEU A 167 8.28 -0.79 7.99
C LEU A 167 8.58 -1.82 6.89
N LYS A 168 7.69 -2.77 6.65
CA LYS A 168 7.82 -3.74 5.56
C LYS A 168 7.90 -3.05 4.20
N VAL A 169 6.99 -2.11 3.91
CA VAL A 169 6.97 -1.37 2.64
C VAL A 169 8.25 -0.54 2.47
N LEU A 170 8.66 0.20 3.50
CA LEU A 170 9.89 1.02 3.44
C LEU A 170 11.15 0.18 3.25
N LYS A 171 11.19 -1.06 3.76
CA LYS A 171 12.32 -1.97 3.51
C LYS A 171 12.33 -2.56 2.10
N LEU A 172 11.15 -2.75 1.50
CA LEU A 172 11.03 -3.22 0.11
C LEU A 172 11.42 -2.10 -0.88
N TYR A 173 11.01 -0.86 -0.59
CA TYR A 173 11.18 0.30 -1.46
C TYR A 173 11.80 1.49 -0.70
N PRO A 174 13.06 1.40 -0.23
CA PRO A 174 13.68 2.41 0.63
C PRO A 174 13.83 3.77 -0.03
N GLU A 175 13.86 3.81 -1.36
CA GLU A 175 13.98 5.03 -2.13
C GLU A 175 12.63 5.57 -2.62
N GLU A 176 11.54 4.81 -2.51
CA GLU A 176 10.24 5.30 -2.95
C GLU A 176 9.52 6.05 -1.83
N LEU A 177 8.68 7.02 -2.22
CA LEU A 177 7.79 7.65 -1.28
C LEU A 177 6.69 6.66 -0.89
N PHE A 178 6.44 6.55 0.41
CA PHE A 178 5.30 5.85 0.94
C PHE A 178 4.04 6.66 0.62
N ASP A 179 3.16 6.08 -0.19
CA ASP A 179 1.88 6.66 -0.57
C ASP A 179 0.96 5.49 -0.90
N VAL A 180 -0.08 5.32 -0.07
CA VAL A 180 -1.04 4.21 -0.19
C VAL A 180 -1.76 4.22 -1.54
N THR A 181 -1.99 5.40 -2.12
CA THR A 181 -2.71 5.55 -3.40
C THR A 181 -1.89 5.04 -4.58
N ARG A 182 -0.56 5.01 -4.44
CA ARG A 182 0.39 4.69 -5.50
C ARG A 182 0.97 3.29 -5.38
N PHE A 183 0.46 2.46 -4.49
CA PHE A 183 0.92 1.09 -4.29
C PHE A 183 0.66 0.21 -5.52
N SER A 184 1.44 -0.86 -5.65
CA SER A 184 1.04 -1.98 -6.52
C SER A 184 -0.23 -2.61 -5.97
N LYS A 185 -0.98 -3.32 -6.81
CA LYS A 185 -2.22 -4.00 -6.42
C LYS A 185 -1.98 -4.98 -5.28
N ASP A 186 -0.87 -5.71 -5.29
CA ASP A 186 -0.49 -6.61 -4.20
C ASP A 186 -0.35 -5.87 -2.86
N LEU A 187 0.23 -4.68 -2.86
CA LEU A 187 0.35 -3.86 -1.65
C LEU A 187 -0.97 -3.22 -1.24
N VAL A 188 -1.83 -2.82 -2.20
CA VAL A 188 -3.18 -2.35 -1.91
C VAL A 188 -4.02 -3.46 -1.29
N ILE A 189 -3.97 -4.67 -1.84
CA ILE A 189 -4.64 -5.87 -1.29
C ILE A 189 -4.17 -6.11 0.14
N GLU A 190 -2.86 -6.13 0.38
CA GLU A 190 -2.34 -6.37 1.72
C GLU A 190 -2.69 -5.24 2.70
N PHE A 191 -2.71 -3.99 2.24
CA PHE A 191 -3.14 -2.84 3.05
C PHE A 191 -4.60 -2.99 3.47
N LEU A 192 -5.50 -3.24 2.52
CA LEU A 192 -6.93 -3.41 2.78
C LEU A 192 -7.24 -4.64 3.65
N ASP A 193 -6.48 -5.72 3.53
CA ASP A 193 -6.71 -6.93 4.34
C ASP A 193 -6.14 -6.80 5.77
N SER A 194 -4.98 -6.16 5.93
CA SER A 194 -4.24 -6.22 7.22
C SER A 194 -3.20 -5.13 7.47
N GLY A 195 -2.85 -4.32 6.47
CA GLY A 195 -1.83 -3.27 6.63
C GLY A 195 -2.35 -2.00 7.28
N HIS A 196 -3.67 -1.91 7.47
CA HIS A 196 -4.33 -0.81 8.15
C HIS A 196 -4.56 -1.09 9.65
N VAL A 197 -4.73 -0.04 10.44
CA VAL A 197 -5.17 -0.16 11.83
C VAL A 197 -6.67 -0.50 11.82
N PRO A 198 -7.10 -1.66 12.33
CA PRO A 198 -8.52 -2.02 12.34
C PRO A 198 -9.24 -1.19 13.41
N HIS A 199 -10.52 -0.90 13.19
CA HIS A 199 -11.40 -0.50 14.29
C HIS A 199 -11.37 -1.58 15.38
N THR A 200 -11.19 -1.18 16.64
CA THR A 200 -11.19 -2.11 17.77
C THR A 200 -12.37 -1.84 18.69
N ASP A 201 -12.91 -2.89 19.31
CA ASP A 201 -14.00 -2.78 20.30
C ASP A 201 -13.65 -1.90 21.52
N TYR A 202 -12.38 -1.52 21.69
CA TYR A 202 -11.88 -0.68 22.78
C TYR A 202 -11.90 0.82 22.45
N ASP A 203 -12.07 1.18 21.18
CA ASP A 203 -12.22 2.56 20.73
C ASP A 203 -13.72 2.88 20.64
N ILE A 204 -14.29 3.30 21.77
CA ILE A 204 -15.74 3.51 21.93
C ILE A 204 -16.29 4.55 20.94
N ASP A 205 -15.43 5.45 20.45
CA ASP A 205 -15.78 6.51 19.51
C ASP A 205 -15.40 6.17 18.05
N ASN A 206 -14.78 5.01 17.78
CA ASN A 206 -14.15 4.66 16.50
C ASN A 206 -13.31 5.84 15.96
N GLU A 207 -12.50 6.47 16.82
CA GLU A 207 -11.86 7.72 16.48
C GLU A 207 -10.81 7.54 15.37
N PHE A 208 -10.16 6.36 15.31
CA PHE A 208 -9.12 6.05 14.33
C PHE A 208 -9.16 4.60 13.82
N GLY A 209 -8.62 4.40 12.60
CA GLY A 209 -8.54 3.10 11.94
C GLY A 209 -9.53 2.97 10.78
N PHE A 210 -9.72 1.74 10.32
CA PHE A 210 -10.71 1.40 9.30
C PHE A 210 -11.42 0.08 9.62
N ASP A 211 -12.62 -0.05 9.08
CA ASP A 211 -13.28 -1.33 8.82
C ASP A 211 -13.74 -1.30 7.36
N PHE A 212 -12.95 -1.92 6.47
CA PHE A 212 -13.26 -1.93 5.04
C PHE A 212 -14.36 -2.94 4.66
N ASP A 213 -14.80 -3.82 5.58
CA ASP A 213 -15.75 -4.93 5.34
C ASP A 213 -15.47 -5.71 4.04
N ILE A 214 -14.19 -5.99 3.74
CA ILE A 214 -13.79 -6.74 2.55
C ILE A 214 -12.52 -7.55 2.79
N ASP A 215 -12.49 -8.78 2.27
CA ASP A 215 -11.31 -9.64 2.19
C ASP A 215 -10.88 -9.72 0.73
N MET A 216 -9.86 -8.94 0.37
CA MET A 216 -9.40 -8.75 -1.00
C MET A 216 -8.72 -10.03 -1.54
N LYS A 217 -7.94 -10.72 -0.72
CA LYS A 217 -7.33 -12.02 -1.11
C LYS A 217 -8.40 -13.05 -1.41
N LYS A 218 -9.40 -13.19 -0.54
CA LYS A 218 -10.52 -14.10 -0.75
C LYS A 218 -11.33 -13.69 -1.98
N ALA A 219 -11.62 -12.40 -2.15
CA ALA A 219 -12.31 -11.89 -3.33
C ALA A 219 -11.57 -12.24 -4.62
N SER A 220 -10.23 -12.14 -4.64
CA SER A 220 -9.42 -12.49 -5.81
C SER A 220 -9.55 -13.96 -6.24
N ILE A 221 -9.90 -14.85 -5.31
CA ILE A 221 -10.13 -16.28 -5.54
C ILE A 221 -11.60 -16.55 -5.91
N VAL A 222 -12.53 -15.95 -5.18
CA VAL A 222 -13.97 -16.27 -5.28
C VAL A 222 -14.64 -15.64 -6.50
N LEU A 223 -14.33 -14.38 -6.81
CA LEU A 223 -14.98 -13.65 -7.90
C LEU A 223 -14.81 -14.31 -9.29
N PRO A 224 -13.62 -14.82 -9.68
CA PRO A 224 -13.46 -15.57 -10.93
C PRO A 224 -14.30 -16.85 -11.01
N ILE A 225 -14.66 -17.45 -9.88
CA ILE A 225 -15.54 -18.63 -9.82
C ILE A 225 -16.98 -18.19 -10.05
N LEU A 226 -17.43 -17.15 -9.32
CA LEU A 226 -18.79 -16.61 -9.44
C LEU A 226 -19.09 -16.00 -10.81
N GLU A 227 -18.08 -15.50 -11.54
CA GLU A 227 -18.23 -15.04 -12.93
C GLU A 227 -18.74 -16.15 -13.87
N LYS A 228 -18.44 -17.42 -13.58
CA LYS A 228 -18.86 -18.56 -14.41
C LYS A 228 -20.31 -18.98 -14.13
N GLY A 229 -20.88 -18.58 -12.99
CA GLY A 229 -22.22 -18.93 -12.58
C GLY A 229 -22.43 -18.84 -11.06
N CYS A 230 -23.69 -18.82 -10.65
CA CYS A 230 -24.07 -18.82 -9.24
C CYS A 230 -23.66 -20.14 -8.54
N ILE A 231 -23.33 -20.06 -7.26
CA ILE A 231 -22.97 -21.23 -6.44
C ILE A 231 -24.11 -21.52 -5.46
N HIS A 232 -24.60 -22.76 -5.44
CA HIS A 232 -25.49 -23.21 -4.36
C HIS A 232 -24.69 -23.25 -3.06
N LEU A 233 -24.94 -22.29 -2.17
CA LEU A 233 -24.12 -22.08 -0.97
C LEU A 233 -24.55 -22.97 0.19
N ALA A 234 -25.84 -23.03 0.49
CA ALA A 234 -26.40 -23.77 1.62
C ALA A 234 -27.91 -24.00 1.46
N ASP A 235 -28.44 -24.85 2.33
CA ASP A 235 -29.87 -25.15 2.47
C ASP A 235 -30.43 -24.68 3.82
N GLY A 236 -31.67 -24.20 3.85
CA GLY A 236 -32.40 -23.77 5.05
C GLY A 236 -32.57 -22.26 5.15
N GLU A 237 -32.83 -21.73 6.34
CA GLU A 237 -33.01 -20.27 6.58
C GLU A 237 -32.03 -19.74 7.65
N ARG A 238 -31.07 -20.55 8.11
CA ARG A 238 -30.18 -20.18 9.21
C ARG A 238 -28.80 -19.79 8.70
N SER A 239 -28.24 -18.72 9.24
CA SER A 239 -26.86 -18.26 8.97
C SER A 239 -25.79 -19.32 9.29
N GLY A 240 -26.06 -20.21 10.26
CA GLY A 240 -25.21 -21.35 10.61
C GLY A 240 -25.49 -22.63 9.81
N ALA A 241 -26.07 -22.52 8.61
CA ALA A 241 -26.29 -23.68 7.75
C ALA A 241 -24.95 -24.25 7.23
N PRO A 242 -24.81 -25.59 7.16
CA PRO A 242 -23.66 -26.22 6.54
C PRO A 242 -23.62 -25.88 5.04
N LEU A 243 -22.41 -25.88 4.48
CA LEU A 243 -22.21 -25.65 3.06
C LEU A 243 -22.82 -26.78 2.22
N SER A 244 -23.33 -26.43 1.05
CA SER A 244 -23.69 -27.41 0.02
C SER A 244 -22.43 -28.10 -0.51
N ASN A 245 -22.59 -29.34 -1.00
CA ASN A 245 -21.50 -30.07 -1.68
C ASN A 245 -21.06 -29.41 -2.99
N ASP A 246 -21.86 -28.47 -3.51
CA ASP A 246 -21.57 -27.72 -4.73
C ASP A 246 -20.60 -26.56 -4.50
N VAL A 247 -20.27 -26.24 -3.23
CA VAL A 247 -19.31 -25.17 -2.90
C VAL A 247 -17.89 -25.64 -3.22
N PRO A 248 -17.15 -24.97 -4.13
CA PRO A 248 -15.79 -25.36 -4.47
C PRO A 248 -14.83 -25.28 -3.29
N GLN A 249 -13.90 -26.23 -3.22
CA GLN A 249 -12.93 -26.32 -2.13
C GLN A 249 -12.06 -25.05 -2.04
N GLU A 250 -11.77 -24.41 -3.17
CA GLU A 250 -11.02 -23.15 -3.22
C GLU A 250 -11.67 -22.02 -2.43
N ILE A 251 -13.02 -21.99 -2.38
CA ILE A 251 -13.76 -20.99 -1.58
C ILE A 251 -13.66 -21.32 -0.09
N ILE A 252 -13.71 -22.60 0.25
CA ILE A 252 -13.59 -23.08 1.63
C ILE A 252 -12.19 -22.79 2.16
N ASP A 253 -11.16 -23.11 1.38
CA ASP A 253 -9.76 -22.90 1.73
C ASP A 253 -9.40 -21.41 1.86
N ALA A 254 -10.08 -20.55 1.11
CA ALA A 254 -9.94 -19.09 1.20
C ALA A 254 -10.72 -18.46 2.37
N SER A 255 -11.58 -19.22 3.06
CA SER A 255 -12.40 -18.71 4.16
C SER A 255 -11.73 -18.97 5.50
N TRP A 256 -11.69 -17.96 6.37
CA TRP A 256 -11.33 -18.17 7.77
C TRP A 256 -12.51 -18.77 8.55
N TYR A 257 -12.24 -19.82 9.33
CA TYR A 257 -13.18 -20.41 10.27
C TYR A 257 -12.44 -21.06 11.45
N PRO A 258 -13.08 -21.21 12.63
CA PRO A 258 -12.41 -21.73 13.82
C PRO A 258 -11.86 -23.14 13.64
N HIS A 259 -10.67 -23.41 14.19
CA HIS A 259 -10.06 -24.74 14.15
C HIS A 259 -10.95 -25.81 14.77
N GLY A 260 -11.07 -26.95 14.07
CA GLY A 260 -11.88 -28.08 14.51
C GLY A 260 -13.39 -27.91 14.27
N GLN A 261 -13.81 -26.84 13.60
CA GLN A 261 -15.19 -26.63 13.14
C GLN A 261 -15.29 -26.80 11.63
N GLU A 262 -16.51 -27.05 11.14
CA GLU A 262 -16.81 -27.05 9.71
C GLU A 262 -16.99 -25.61 9.21
N CYS A 263 -16.60 -25.39 7.95
CA CYS A 263 -16.89 -24.13 7.28
C CYS A 263 -18.41 -24.01 7.05
N LEU A 264 -18.96 -22.81 7.25
CA LEU A 264 -20.39 -22.51 7.21
C LEU A 264 -20.63 -21.41 6.21
N ALA A 265 -21.88 -21.24 5.78
CA ALA A 265 -22.24 -20.17 4.84
C ALA A 265 -21.77 -18.79 5.31
N LEU A 266 -21.91 -18.47 6.60
CA LEU A 266 -21.43 -17.18 7.15
C LEU A 266 -19.92 -16.97 7.01
N HIS A 267 -19.12 -18.04 7.12
CA HIS A 267 -17.65 -17.96 6.98
C HIS A 267 -17.28 -17.63 5.53
N VAL A 268 -18.03 -18.17 4.56
CA VAL A 268 -17.87 -17.83 3.14
C VAL A 268 -18.29 -16.38 2.87
N LEU A 269 -19.39 -15.92 3.46
CA LEU A 269 -19.90 -14.57 3.23
C LEU A 269 -19.05 -13.47 3.90
N ASN A 270 -18.34 -13.79 4.98
CA ASN A 270 -17.48 -12.83 5.67
C ASN A 270 -16.45 -12.22 4.71
N GLY A 271 -16.36 -10.89 4.67
CA GLY A 271 -15.49 -10.13 3.75
C GLY A 271 -15.91 -10.14 2.28
N LEU A 272 -17.08 -10.70 1.93
CA LEU A 272 -17.61 -10.73 0.56
C LEU A 272 -19.02 -10.12 0.44
N SER A 273 -19.61 -9.70 1.57
CA SER A 273 -20.97 -9.15 1.70
C SER A 273 -21.26 -8.02 0.70
N SER A 274 -20.35 -7.06 0.60
CA SER A 274 -20.47 -5.87 -0.25
C SER A 274 -20.36 -6.16 -1.75
N ILE A 275 -19.63 -7.21 -2.13
CA ILE A 275 -19.28 -7.56 -3.51
C ILE A 275 -20.03 -8.77 -4.07
N THR A 276 -20.92 -9.36 -3.28
CA THR A 276 -21.75 -10.50 -3.68
C THR A 276 -23.22 -10.28 -3.33
N THR A 277 -24.09 -11.19 -3.76
CA THR A 277 -25.51 -11.20 -3.42
C THR A 277 -25.95 -12.63 -3.16
N VAL A 278 -26.75 -12.83 -2.11
CA VAL A 278 -27.35 -14.13 -1.78
C VAL A 278 -28.80 -14.14 -2.27
N ARG A 279 -29.07 -14.93 -3.29
CA ARG A 279 -30.43 -15.16 -3.82
C ARG A 279 -31.05 -16.40 -3.17
N TYR A 280 -32.28 -16.27 -2.70
CA TYR A 280 -33.02 -17.37 -2.06
C TYR A 280 -34.04 -17.97 -3.02
N ASP A 281 -33.97 -19.28 -3.24
CA ASP A 281 -35.00 -20.03 -3.93
C ASP A 281 -35.98 -20.63 -2.92
N LYS A 282 -37.11 -19.94 -2.75
CA LYS A 282 -38.20 -20.32 -1.85
C LYS A 282 -39.15 -21.38 -2.44
N SER A 283 -38.95 -21.77 -3.70
CA SER A 283 -39.76 -22.82 -4.33
C SER A 283 -39.30 -24.23 -3.92
N CYS A 284 -38.05 -24.35 -3.43
CA CYS A 284 -37.48 -25.58 -2.90
C CYS A 284 -37.74 -25.73 -1.39
N THR A 285 -37.89 -26.99 -0.94
CA THR A 285 -37.92 -27.35 0.49
C THR A 285 -36.83 -28.40 0.76
N PRO A 286 -35.78 -28.08 1.53
CA PRO A 286 -35.49 -26.79 2.16
C PRO A 286 -35.18 -25.66 1.15
N ILE A 287 -35.33 -24.41 1.60
CA ILE A 287 -34.99 -23.21 0.82
C ILE A 287 -33.51 -23.25 0.46
N ARG A 288 -33.15 -22.91 -0.78
CA ARG A 288 -31.76 -22.93 -1.26
C ARG A 288 -31.19 -21.53 -1.42
N TRP A 289 -29.93 -21.36 -1.05
CA TRP A 289 -29.22 -20.08 -1.16
C TRP A 289 -28.24 -20.16 -2.30
N TYR A 290 -28.26 -19.17 -3.20
CA TYR A 290 -27.31 -19.07 -4.30
C TYR A 290 -26.46 -17.81 -4.11
N LEU A 291 -25.15 -17.99 -4.07
CA LEU A 291 -24.19 -16.89 -4.04
C LEU A 291 -23.92 -16.45 -5.48
N GLU A 292 -24.05 -15.15 -5.72
CA GLU A 292 -23.90 -14.52 -7.04
C GLU A 292 -22.96 -13.31 -6.92
N ILE A 293 -22.17 -13.06 -7.95
CA ILE A 293 -21.37 -11.83 -8.05
C ILE A 293 -22.31 -10.65 -8.37
N ASN A 294 -22.15 -9.53 -7.66
CA ASN A 294 -22.93 -8.31 -7.92
C ASN A 294 -22.16 -7.34 -8.84
N ASP A 295 -22.73 -6.16 -9.12
CA ASP A 295 -22.07 -5.16 -9.97
C ASP A 295 -20.73 -4.68 -9.39
N LEU A 296 -20.67 -4.43 -8.08
CA LEU A 296 -19.45 -4.02 -7.38
C LEU A 296 -18.37 -5.10 -7.46
N GLY A 297 -18.73 -6.36 -7.23
CA GLY A 297 -17.85 -7.51 -7.43
C GLY A 297 -17.35 -7.63 -8.88
N CYS A 298 -18.19 -7.34 -9.88
CA CYS A 298 -17.75 -7.30 -11.28
C CYS A 298 -16.73 -6.19 -11.54
N ARG A 299 -16.91 -5.01 -10.94
CA ARG A 299 -15.92 -3.90 -11.02
C ARG A 299 -14.61 -4.31 -10.37
N LEU A 300 -14.66 -4.94 -9.19
CA LEU A 300 -13.47 -5.43 -8.49
C LEU A 300 -12.74 -6.52 -9.27
N LEU A 301 -13.46 -7.45 -9.89
CA LEU A 301 -12.86 -8.49 -10.73
C LEU A 301 -12.13 -7.91 -11.95
N ARG A 302 -12.66 -6.82 -12.54
CA ARG A 302 -11.97 -6.09 -13.62
C ARG A 302 -10.71 -5.41 -13.09
N TRP A 303 -10.79 -4.76 -11.94
CA TRP A 303 -9.63 -4.13 -11.30
C TRP A 303 -8.51 -5.14 -11.04
N PHE A 304 -8.81 -6.37 -10.57
CA PHE A 304 -7.78 -7.42 -10.42
C PHE A 304 -7.08 -7.81 -11.74
N ARG A 305 -7.77 -7.68 -12.88
CA ARG A 305 -7.29 -8.12 -14.20
C ARG A 305 -6.63 -7.02 -15.02
N GLU A 306 -6.88 -5.76 -14.69
CA GLU A 306 -6.23 -4.62 -15.33
C GLU A 306 -4.72 -4.68 -15.09
N LYS A 307 -3.93 -4.33 -16.11
CA LYS A 307 -2.48 -4.25 -15.94
C LYS A 307 -2.13 -3.00 -15.14
N GLU A 308 -1.17 -3.14 -14.23
CA GLU A 308 -0.43 -2.03 -13.62
C GLU A 308 0.45 -1.29 -14.63
#